data_AF-A0A075I0F9-F1
#
_entry.id   AF-A0A075I0F9-F1
#
_cell.length_a   1.000
_cell.length_b   1.000
_cell.length_c   1.000
_cell.angle_alpha   90.00
_cell.angle_beta   90.00
_cell.angle_gamma   90.00
#
_symmetry.space_group_name_H-M   'P 1'
#
loop_
_entity.id
_entity.type
_entity.pdbx_description
1 polymer ?
#
loop_
_entity_poly.entity_id
_entity_poly.type
_entity_poly.pdbx_seq_one_letter_code
_entity_poly.pdbx_strand_id
1 'polypeptide(L)'
;MLRKLFPDIEIEAITIKFAKSTDESFVAAKIAENFGANHNIVYLENYLEELPKAISIIKMPFWDLHWYHVVKKSQSLSKHLVSGDGGDELFGGYTFRYEKFLSITTQNSTPLDKVKAYLQCHERDRVPDQEDLFDVKAEFTWDAIYDTLLPYFDNSLPSLDQVFLADYNGKLLYNFSPVNTRILNHFRVEGISPLLSDLIISFATRIHNIKNMIKIKI
;
A
#
# COMPACT_ATOMS: atom_id res chain seq x y z
N MET A 1 -8.24 4.57 18.16
CA MET A 1 -7.21 3.99 19.06
C MET A 1 -6.40 5.08 19.76
N LEU A 2 -5.70 5.97 19.04
CA LEU A 2 -4.82 7.00 19.62
C LEU A 2 -5.49 7.86 20.70
N ARG A 3 -6.59 8.56 20.39
CA ARG A 3 -7.33 9.38 21.38
C ARG A 3 -7.79 8.60 22.62
N LYS A 4 -8.04 7.29 22.49
CA LYS A 4 -8.43 6.44 23.63
C LYS A 4 -7.24 6.12 24.54
N LEU A 5 -6.06 5.89 23.96
CA LEU A 5 -4.84 5.55 24.70
C LEU A 5 -4.13 6.81 25.25
N PHE A 6 -4.27 7.94 24.55
CA PHE A 6 -3.66 9.21 24.90
C PHE A 6 -4.74 10.31 24.86
N PRO A 7 -5.59 10.42 25.89
CA PRO A 7 -6.74 11.33 25.89
C PRO A 7 -6.36 12.81 25.76
N ASP A 8 -5.19 13.19 26.27
CA ASP A 8 -4.77 14.59 26.36
C ASP A 8 -3.79 15.02 25.26
N ILE A 9 -3.38 14.10 24.37
CA ILE A 9 -2.42 14.45 23.31
C ILE A 9 -3.07 15.36 22.27
N GLU A 10 -2.37 16.38 21.80
CA GLU A 10 -2.80 17.12 20.62
C GLU A 10 -2.65 16.23 19.39
N ILE A 11 -3.71 16.14 18.57
CA ILE A 11 -3.72 15.31 17.37
C ILE A 11 -3.94 16.23 16.18
N GLU A 12 -2.99 16.21 15.25
CA GLU A 12 -3.08 16.89 13.97
C GLU A 12 -3.50 15.87 12.90
N ALA A 13 -4.65 16.09 12.26
CA ALA A 13 -5.14 15.29 11.15
C ALA A 13 -4.85 16.01 9.84
N ILE A 14 -4.32 15.30 8.83
CA ILE A 14 -3.97 15.87 7.52
C ILE A 14 -4.82 15.19 6.45
N THR A 15 -5.40 15.98 5.54
CA THR A 15 -6.10 15.47 4.35
C THR A 15 -5.57 16.17 3.10
N ILE A 16 -5.33 15.41 2.05
CA ILE A 16 -5.04 15.96 0.72
C ILE A 16 -6.37 16.15 -0.02
N LYS A 17 -6.54 17.32 -0.66
CA LYS A 17 -7.67 17.62 -1.54
C LYS A 17 -7.15 18.05 -2.89
N PHE A 18 -7.54 17.35 -3.95
CA PHE A 18 -7.15 17.72 -5.32
C PHE A 18 -8.22 18.61 -5.97
N ALA A 19 -7.82 19.45 -6.92
CA ALA A 19 -8.75 20.28 -7.68
C ALA A 19 -9.79 19.46 -8.46
N LYS A 20 -9.39 18.29 -8.95
CA LYS A 20 -10.19 17.42 -9.83
C LYS A 20 -10.21 15.98 -9.33
N SER A 21 -10.77 15.76 -8.15
CA SER A 21 -11.03 14.42 -7.61
C SER A 21 -12.31 14.42 -6.78
N THR A 22 -12.74 13.23 -6.36
CA THR A 22 -13.66 13.11 -5.22
C THR A 22 -13.05 13.83 -4.02
N ASP A 23 -13.86 14.67 -3.36
CA ASP A 23 -13.45 15.42 -2.18
C ASP A 23 -13.87 14.68 -0.91
N GLU A 24 -12.89 14.10 -0.23
CA GLU A 24 -13.09 13.38 1.03
C GLU A 24 -12.87 14.28 2.26
N SER A 25 -12.50 15.56 2.08
CA SER A 25 -12.12 16.44 3.19
C SER A 25 -13.27 16.69 4.15
N PHE A 26 -14.51 16.69 3.67
CA PHE A 26 -15.69 16.85 4.51
C PHE A 26 -15.90 15.66 5.47
N VAL A 27 -15.71 14.43 4.98
CA VAL A 27 -15.81 13.22 5.81
C VAL A 27 -14.65 13.17 6.80
N ALA A 28 -13.44 13.48 6.34
CA ALA A 28 -12.26 13.55 7.20
C ALA A 28 -12.42 14.59 8.33
N ALA A 29 -13.02 15.75 8.04
CA ALA A 29 -13.29 16.78 9.03
C ALA A 29 -14.21 16.30 10.15
N LYS A 30 -15.29 15.58 9.81
CA LYS A 30 -16.19 14.98 10.82
C LYS A 30 -15.49 13.95 11.69
N ILE A 31 -14.60 13.16 11.12
CA ILE A 31 -13.80 12.18 11.86
C ILE A 31 -12.85 12.92 12.82
N ALA A 32 -12.16 13.95 12.33
CA ALA A 32 -11.25 14.76 13.14
C ALA A 32 -12.00 15.43 14.32
N GLU A 33 -13.17 16.04 14.06
CA GLU A 33 -14.03 16.62 15.10
C GLU A 33 -14.43 15.59 16.16
N ASN A 34 -14.92 14.42 15.73
CA ASN A 34 -15.32 13.34 16.63
C ASN A 34 -14.18 12.84 17.54
N PHE A 35 -12.93 12.94 17.09
CA PHE A 35 -11.75 12.57 17.87
C PHE A 35 -11.01 13.76 18.49
N GLY A 36 -11.55 14.98 18.41
CA GLY A 36 -10.91 16.19 18.91
C GLY A 36 -9.52 16.41 18.32
N ALA A 37 -9.39 16.26 17.00
CA ALA A 37 -8.15 16.49 16.26
C ALA A 37 -8.25 17.79 15.45
N ASN A 38 -7.14 18.52 15.38
CA ASN A 38 -7.00 19.71 14.55
C ASN A 38 -6.86 19.27 13.09
N HIS A 39 -7.83 19.65 12.25
CA HIS A 39 -7.87 19.20 10.86
C HIS A 39 -7.17 20.18 9.93
N ASN A 40 -6.20 19.68 9.18
CA ASN A 40 -5.41 20.40 8.19
C ASN A 40 -5.73 19.87 6.80
N ILE A 41 -6.16 20.74 5.89
CA ILE A 41 -6.38 20.39 4.48
C ILE A 41 -5.22 20.94 3.65
N VAL A 42 -4.57 20.08 2.88
CA VAL A 42 -3.57 20.43 1.88
C VAL A 42 -4.26 20.40 0.52
N TYR A 43 -4.56 21.58 -0.02
CA TYR A 43 -5.14 21.70 -1.35
C TYR A 43 -4.07 21.64 -2.43
N LEU A 44 -4.26 20.77 -3.42
CA LEU A 44 -3.38 20.58 -4.57
C LEU A 44 -4.12 20.94 -5.85
N GLU A 45 -3.79 22.10 -6.42
CA GLU A 45 -4.34 22.53 -7.71
C GLU A 45 -3.75 21.68 -8.85
N ASN A 46 -2.42 21.55 -8.88
CA ASN A 46 -1.71 20.76 -9.85
C ASN A 46 -0.82 19.72 -9.16
N TYR A 47 -1.26 18.48 -9.14
CA TYR A 47 -0.50 17.36 -8.57
C TYR A 47 0.87 17.16 -9.25
N LEU A 48 0.97 17.44 -10.55
CA LEU A 48 2.19 17.20 -11.33
C LEU A 48 3.31 18.20 -11.01
N GLU A 49 3.01 19.32 -10.36
CA GLU A 49 3.98 20.39 -10.11
C GLU A 49 5.15 19.93 -9.23
N GLU A 50 4.87 19.15 -8.18
CA GLU A 50 5.91 18.63 -7.28
C GLU A 50 6.29 17.18 -7.55
N LEU A 51 5.62 16.52 -8.50
CA LEU A 51 5.88 15.13 -8.84
C LEU A 51 7.35 14.86 -9.21
N PRO A 52 8.05 15.70 -10.01
CA PRO A 52 9.47 15.50 -10.29
C PRO A 52 10.34 15.52 -9.02
N LYS A 53 10.00 16.36 -8.03
CA LYS A 53 10.73 16.41 -6.75
C LYS A 53 10.47 15.13 -5.95
N ALA A 54 9.22 14.68 -5.87
CA ALA A 54 8.86 13.45 -5.18
C ALA A 54 9.57 12.23 -5.81
N ILE A 55 9.56 12.12 -7.14
CA ILE A 55 10.31 11.10 -7.89
C ILE A 55 11.80 11.18 -7.59
N SER A 56 12.37 12.40 -7.53
CA SER A 56 13.79 12.58 -7.21
C SER A 56 14.17 12.13 -5.80
N ILE A 57 13.21 12.08 -4.87
CA ILE A 57 13.40 11.60 -3.49
C ILE A 57 13.34 10.08 -3.44
N ILE A 58 12.32 9.50 -4.07
CA ILE A 58 12.10 8.06 -4.05
C ILE A 58 13.05 7.31 -4.99
N LYS A 59 13.69 7.98 -5.96
CA LYS A 59 14.63 7.39 -6.92
C LYS A 59 14.04 6.22 -7.74
N MET A 60 12.74 6.22 -7.98
CA MET A 60 12.05 5.25 -8.82
C MET A 60 11.06 5.95 -9.75
N PRO A 61 10.79 5.42 -10.95
CA PRO A 61 9.82 5.98 -11.89
C PRO A 61 8.39 5.63 -11.45
N PHE A 62 7.96 6.18 -10.32
CA PHE A 62 6.65 5.91 -9.71
C PHE A 62 5.85 7.20 -9.56
N TRP A 63 4.59 7.18 -9.98
CA TRP A 63 3.77 8.39 -10.08
C TRP A 63 2.82 8.59 -8.90
N ASP A 64 2.36 7.51 -8.25
CA ASP A 64 1.40 7.58 -7.15
C ASP A 64 2.10 7.94 -5.83
N LEU A 65 2.42 9.22 -5.70
CA LEU A 65 3.25 9.80 -4.64
C LEU A 65 2.50 10.83 -3.79
N HIS A 66 1.18 10.72 -3.67
CA HIS A 66 0.39 11.66 -2.86
C HIS A 66 0.84 11.72 -1.39
N TRP A 67 1.40 10.63 -0.86
CA TRP A 67 2.03 10.57 0.47
C TRP A 67 3.12 11.63 0.68
N TYR A 68 3.82 12.05 -0.38
CA TYR A 68 4.80 13.14 -0.33
C TYR A 68 4.22 14.41 0.29
N HIS A 69 3.00 14.80 -0.09
CA HIS A 69 2.37 16.02 0.39
C HIS A 69 1.93 15.90 1.85
N VAL A 70 1.51 14.70 2.29
CA VAL A 70 1.14 14.43 3.68
C VAL A 70 2.37 14.57 4.58
N VAL A 71 3.46 13.88 4.25
CA VAL A 71 4.71 13.93 5.04
C VAL A 71 5.33 15.32 5.03
N LYS A 72 5.32 16.00 3.88
CA LYS A 72 5.80 17.39 3.78
C LYS A 72 5.02 18.33 4.72
N LYS A 73 3.69 18.19 4.80
CA LYS A 73 2.86 18.96 5.73
C LYS A 73 3.07 18.53 7.18
N SER A 74 3.24 17.24 7.45
CA SER A 74 3.43 16.74 8.81
C SER A 74 4.70 17.26 9.46
N GLN A 75 5.76 17.53 8.67
CA GLN A 75 7.03 18.08 9.18
C GLN A 75 6.85 19.35 10.02
N SER A 76 5.90 20.23 9.66
CA SER A 76 5.64 21.47 10.43
C SER A 76 4.73 21.26 11.65
N LEU A 77 4.17 20.07 11.83
CA LEU A 77 3.14 19.76 12.82
C LEU A 77 3.64 18.80 13.90
N SER A 78 4.37 17.75 13.52
CA SER A 78 4.82 16.70 14.42
C SER A 78 6.04 15.96 13.86
N LYS A 79 6.86 15.41 14.76
CA LYS A 79 7.93 14.47 14.40
C LYS A 79 7.39 13.07 14.07
N HIS A 80 6.22 12.71 14.57
CA HIS A 80 5.60 11.40 14.38
C HIS A 80 4.35 11.53 13.52
N LEU A 81 4.20 10.64 12.55
CA LEU A 81 3.06 10.56 11.64
C LEU A 81 2.46 9.16 11.70
N VAL A 82 1.20 9.07 12.11
CA VAL A 82 0.49 7.78 12.18
C VAL A 82 -0.37 7.59 10.93
N SER A 83 -0.29 6.42 10.31
CA SER A 83 -1.08 6.05 9.14
C SER A 83 -1.88 4.76 9.35
N GLY A 84 -2.87 4.55 8.49
CA GLY A 84 -3.64 3.30 8.39
C GLY A 84 -3.05 2.30 7.39
N ASP A 85 -1.77 2.46 7.03
CA ASP A 85 -1.12 1.67 5.98
C ASP A 85 -1.12 0.18 6.31
N GLY A 86 -1.27 -0.65 5.27
CA GLY A 86 -1.39 -2.10 5.38
C GLY A 86 -2.79 -2.61 5.69
N GLY A 87 -3.75 -1.73 5.98
CA GLY A 87 -5.14 -2.13 6.24
C GLY A 87 -5.75 -2.89 5.07
N ASP A 88 -5.54 -2.40 3.84
CA ASP A 88 -6.13 -3.01 2.65
C ASP A 88 -5.48 -4.36 2.32
N GLU A 89 -4.15 -4.45 2.42
CA GLU A 89 -3.37 -5.67 2.12
C GLU A 89 -3.56 -6.76 3.17
N LEU A 90 -3.73 -6.40 4.45
CA LEU A 90 -3.88 -7.37 5.54
C LEU A 90 -5.33 -7.80 5.77
N PHE A 91 -6.30 -6.91 5.55
CA PHE A 91 -7.70 -7.16 5.90
C PHE A 91 -8.68 -7.15 4.74
N GLY A 92 -8.18 -7.11 3.50
CA GLY A 92 -9.01 -7.26 2.33
C GLY A 92 -9.76 -5.98 1.92
N GLY A 93 -9.09 -4.82 1.93
CA GLY A 93 -9.69 -3.55 1.52
C GLY A 93 -9.89 -3.38 0.01
N TYR A 94 -9.13 -4.10 -0.83
CA TYR A 94 -9.33 -4.18 -2.29
C TYR A 94 -10.45 -5.14 -2.69
N THR A 95 -11.66 -4.97 -2.15
CA THR A 95 -12.82 -5.89 -2.33
C THR A 95 -13.03 -6.30 -3.79
N PHE A 96 -12.97 -5.35 -4.72
CA PHE A 96 -13.11 -5.60 -6.16
C PHE A 96 -12.07 -6.60 -6.73
N ARG A 97 -10.84 -6.61 -6.21
CA ARG A 97 -9.79 -7.56 -6.63
C ARG A 97 -10.14 -8.96 -6.14
N TYR A 98 -10.55 -9.07 -4.88
CA TYR A 98 -10.85 -10.35 -4.25
C TYR A 98 -12.12 -10.98 -4.82
N GLU A 99 -13.16 -10.18 -5.04
CA GLU A 99 -14.38 -10.61 -5.72
C GLU A 99 -14.06 -11.15 -7.12
N LYS A 100 -13.25 -10.41 -7.89
CA LYS A 100 -12.81 -10.86 -9.21
C LYS A 100 -12.03 -12.16 -9.13
N PHE A 101 -11.04 -12.25 -8.26
CA PHE A 101 -10.22 -13.45 -8.08
C PHE A 101 -11.07 -14.69 -7.75
N LEU A 102 -12.02 -14.56 -6.83
CA LEU A 102 -12.93 -15.63 -6.45
C LEU A 102 -13.91 -16.01 -7.58
N SER A 103 -14.27 -15.06 -8.44
CA SER A 103 -15.15 -15.33 -9.58
C SER A 103 -14.46 -16.10 -10.72
N ILE A 104 -13.13 -16.01 -10.84
CA ILE A 104 -12.34 -16.62 -11.93
C ILE A 104 -11.47 -17.79 -11.47
N THR A 105 -11.53 -18.17 -10.19
CA THR A 105 -10.82 -19.33 -9.64
C THR A 105 -11.78 -20.30 -8.97
N THR A 106 -11.39 -21.57 -8.89
CA THR A 106 -12.15 -22.62 -8.22
C THR A 106 -11.22 -23.44 -7.32
N GLN A 107 -11.77 -24.39 -6.57
CA GLN A 107 -10.96 -25.33 -5.78
C GLN A 107 -10.04 -26.21 -6.64
N ASN A 108 -10.35 -26.39 -7.92
CA ASN A 108 -9.55 -27.19 -8.86
C ASN A 108 -8.51 -26.36 -9.62
N SER A 109 -8.48 -25.03 -9.44
CA SER A 109 -7.50 -24.16 -10.10
C SER A 109 -6.09 -24.52 -9.64
N THR A 110 -5.20 -24.74 -10.61
CA THR A 110 -3.78 -24.99 -10.32
C THR A 110 -3.11 -23.75 -9.74
N PRO A 111 -1.95 -23.87 -9.08
CA PRO A 111 -1.17 -22.70 -8.64
C PRO A 111 -0.91 -21.69 -9.76
N LEU A 112 -0.59 -22.17 -10.98
CA LEU A 112 -0.36 -21.30 -12.14
C LEU A 112 -1.64 -20.58 -12.59
N ASP A 113 -2.80 -21.25 -12.57
CA ASP A 113 -4.09 -20.61 -12.87
C ASP A 113 -4.37 -19.47 -11.88
N LYS A 114 -4.08 -19.70 -10.60
CA LYS A 114 -4.24 -18.69 -9.54
C LYS A 114 -3.27 -17.52 -9.71
N VAL A 115 -2.01 -17.76 -10.08
CA VAL A 115 -1.06 -16.67 -10.41
C VAL A 115 -1.58 -15.81 -11.55
N LYS A 116 -2.05 -16.42 -12.64
CA LYS A 116 -2.62 -15.69 -13.78
C LYS A 116 -3.88 -14.92 -13.39
N ALA A 117 -4.76 -15.52 -12.59
CA ALA A 117 -5.95 -14.86 -12.05
C ALA A 117 -5.60 -13.66 -11.16
N TYR A 118 -4.64 -13.82 -10.24
CA TYR A 118 -4.14 -12.74 -9.38
C TYR A 118 -3.66 -11.55 -10.20
N LEU A 119 -2.86 -11.82 -11.22
CA LEU A 119 -2.34 -10.84 -12.16
C LEU A 119 -3.45 -10.14 -12.98
N GLN A 120 -4.51 -10.86 -13.36
CA GLN A 120 -5.70 -10.27 -14.00
C GLN A 120 -6.51 -9.37 -13.06
N CYS A 121 -6.42 -9.56 -11.75
CA CYS A 121 -7.05 -8.67 -10.77
C CYS A 121 -6.33 -7.32 -10.64
N HIS A 122 -5.13 -7.20 -11.21
CA HIS A 122 -4.30 -6.00 -11.25
C HIS A 122 -4.33 -5.30 -12.62
N GLU A 123 -5.38 -5.52 -13.41
CA GLU A 123 -5.47 -4.98 -14.78
C GLU A 123 -5.38 -3.45 -14.88
N ARG A 124 -5.71 -2.73 -13.80
CA ARG A 124 -5.58 -1.26 -13.74
C ARG A 124 -4.12 -0.79 -13.79
N ASP A 125 -3.19 -1.69 -13.48
CA ASP A 125 -1.75 -1.42 -13.41
C ASP A 125 -1.03 -1.85 -14.71
N ARG A 126 -1.77 -2.18 -15.78
CA ARG A 126 -1.24 -2.67 -17.06
C ARG A 126 -1.52 -1.72 -18.20
N VAL A 127 -0.64 -1.73 -19.20
CA VAL A 127 -0.88 -1.15 -20.52
C VAL A 127 -1.04 -2.25 -21.58
N PRO A 128 -1.73 -1.99 -22.71
CA PRO A 128 -1.93 -2.99 -23.75
C PRO A 128 -0.63 -3.53 -24.37
N ASP A 129 0.41 -2.70 -24.41
CA ASP A 129 1.74 -2.94 -24.98
C ASP A 129 2.79 -3.24 -23.88
N GLN A 130 2.36 -3.87 -22.78
CA GLN A 130 3.22 -4.13 -21.61
C GLN A 130 4.50 -4.89 -21.96
N GLU A 131 4.44 -5.80 -22.94
CA GLU A 131 5.57 -6.58 -23.42
C GLU A 131 6.58 -5.72 -24.19
N ASP A 132 6.11 -4.67 -24.86
CA ASP A 132 6.92 -3.75 -25.66
C ASP A 132 7.55 -2.63 -24.81
N LEU A 133 7.07 -2.43 -23.57
CA LEU A 133 7.62 -1.44 -22.64
C LEU A 133 9.04 -1.77 -22.16
N PHE A 134 9.39 -3.04 -22.10
CA PHE A 134 10.66 -3.48 -21.55
C PHE A 134 11.70 -3.66 -22.67
N ASP A 135 12.84 -2.99 -22.53
CA ASP A 135 13.98 -3.20 -23.44
C ASP A 135 14.45 -4.66 -23.36
N VAL A 136 15.03 -5.17 -24.45
CA VAL A 136 15.57 -6.55 -24.51
C VAL A 136 16.53 -6.88 -23.37
N LYS A 137 17.23 -5.88 -22.81
CA LYS A 137 18.12 -6.03 -21.65
C LYS A 137 17.41 -6.35 -20.34
N ALA A 138 16.12 -6.07 -20.24
CA ALA A 138 15.32 -6.43 -19.07
C ALA A 138 14.99 -7.94 -19.03
N GLU A 139 15.19 -8.66 -20.15
CA GLU A 139 14.94 -10.10 -20.28
C GLU A 139 13.55 -10.51 -19.78
N PHE A 140 12.56 -9.63 -19.99
CA PHE A 140 11.21 -9.84 -19.50
C PHE A 140 10.54 -11.04 -20.21
N THR A 141 10.00 -11.96 -19.40
CA THR A 141 9.06 -12.98 -19.87
C THR A 141 7.93 -13.12 -18.86
N TRP A 142 6.73 -13.47 -19.34
CA TRP A 142 5.63 -13.77 -18.44
C TRP A 142 5.91 -14.95 -17.52
N ASP A 143 6.64 -15.96 -18.00
CA ASP A 143 7.03 -17.12 -17.19
C ASP A 143 7.91 -16.70 -16.00
N ALA A 144 8.86 -15.77 -16.19
CA ALA A 144 9.65 -15.24 -15.07
C ALA A 144 8.79 -14.53 -14.01
N ILE A 145 7.75 -13.80 -14.44
CA ILE A 145 6.78 -13.18 -13.51
C ILE A 145 5.96 -14.26 -12.81
N TYR A 146 5.51 -15.28 -13.53
CA TYR A 146 4.72 -16.36 -12.96
C TYR A 146 5.51 -17.14 -11.92
N ASP A 147 6.76 -17.50 -12.22
CA ASP A 147 7.66 -18.22 -11.32
C ASP A 147 7.95 -17.42 -10.05
N THR A 148 8.05 -16.09 -10.15
CA THR A 148 8.21 -15.21 -8.99
C THR A 148 7.01 -15.26 -8.05
N LEU A 149 5.80 -15.39 -8.58
CA LEU A 149 4.55 -15.38 -7.80
C LEU A 149 4.09 -16.78 -7.37
N LEU A 150 4.53 -17.83 -8.06
CA LEU A 150 4.09 -19.21 -7.86
C LEU A 150 4.16 -19.68 -6.40
N PRO A 151 5.22 -19.38 -5.61
CA PRO A 151 5.31 -19.82 -4.22
C PRO A 151 4.17 -19.30 -3.32
N TYR A 152 3.53 -18.19 -3.67
CA TYR A 152 2.41 -17.64 -2.90
C TYR A 152 1.09 -18.37 -3.15
N PHE A 153 0.99 -19.16 -4.23
CA PHE A 153 -0.20 -19.91 -4.61
C PHE A 153 -0.01 -21.43 -4.58
N ASP A 154 1.24 -21.91 -4.56
CA ASP A 154 1.60 -23.31 -4.37
C ASP A 154 1.83 -23.64 -2.88
N ASN A 155 0.74 -23.57 -2.11
CA ASN A 155 0.72 -23.89 -0.68
C ASN A 155 -0.70 -24.31 -0.25
N SER A 156 -0.83 -24.75 1.01
CA SER A 156 -2.10 -25.26 1.55
C SER A 156 -3.05 -24.19 2.11
N LEU A 157 -2.73 -22.90 1.97
CA LEU A 157 -3.61 -21.84 2.47
C LEU A 157 -4.91 -21.77 1.66
N PRO A 158 -6.02 -21.33 2.27
CA PRO A 158 -7.23 -20.95 1.53
C PRO A 158 -6.93 -19.95 0.41
N SER A 159 -7.67 -20.02 -0.70
CA SER A 159 -7.41 -19.20 -1.89
C SER A 159 -7.31 -17.69 -1.62
N LEU A 160 -8.12 -17.15 -0.70
CA LEU A 160 -8.06 -15.73 -0.36
C LEU A 160 -6.84 -15.40 0.50
N ASP A 161 -6.46 -16.28 1.44
CA ASP A 161 -5.25 -16.12 2.26
C ASP A 161 -3.98 -16.16 1.39
N GLN A 162 -3.98 -16.93 0.29
CA GLN A 162 -2.91 -16.91 -0.72
C GLN A 162 -2.78 -15.54 -1.40
N VAL A 163 -3.90 -14.89 -1.72
CA VAL A 163 -3.89 -13.53 -2.29
C VAL A 163 -3.36 -12.52 -1.29
N PHE A 164 -3.78 -12.58 -0.02
CA PHE A 164 -3.25 -11.68 1.02
C PHE A 164 -1.75 -11.88 1.26
N LEU A 165 -1.28 -13.13 1.22
CA LEU A 165 0.14 -13.44 1.26
C LEU A 165 0.90 -12.81 0.08
N ALA A 166 0.35 -12.87 -1.13
CA ALA A 166 0.94 -12.26 -2.32
C ALA A 166 0.93 -10.72 -2.25
N ASP A 167 -0.17 -10.10 -1.82
CA ASP A 167 -0.27 -8.64 -1.70
C ASP A 167 0.69 -8.08 -0.63
N TYR A 168 0.82 -8.77 0.51
CA TYR A 168 1.79 -8.42 1.54
C TYR A 168 3.23 -8.52 1.01
N ASN A 169 3.59 -9.67 0.43
CA ASN A 169 4.97 -9.91 -0.04
C ASN A 169 5.29 -9.19 -1.35
N GLY A 170 4.31 -8.70 -2.10
CA GLY A 170 4.50 -7.93 -3.31
C GLY A 170 4.35 -6.43 -3.05
N LYS A 171 3.11 -5.96 -3.11
CA LYS A 171 2.76 -4.54 -3.11
C LYS A 171 3.25 -3.82 -1.84
N LEU A 172 2.95 -4.37 -0.66
CA LEU A 172 3.30 -3.69 0.59
C LEU A 172 4.82 -3.66 0.81
N LEU A 173 5.48 -4.81 0.69
CA LEU A 173 6.91 -4.94 1.01
C LEU A 173 7.84 -4.29 -0.02
N TYR A 174 7.55 -4.41 -1.31
CA TYR A 174 8.49 -3.99 -2.37
C TYR A 174 8.12 -2.69 -3.07
N ASN A 175 6.87 -2.21 -2.95
CA ASN A 175 6.46 -0.93 -3.52
C ASN A 175 6.18 0.09 -2.41
N PHE A 176 5.15 -0.16 -1.61
CA PHE A 176 4.61 0.82 -0.69
C PHE A 176 5.60 1.20 0.42
N SER A 177 6.18 0.21 1.12
CA SER A 177 7.10 0.46 2.24
C SER A 177 8.38 1.19 1.80
N PRO A 178 9.09 0.78 0.73
CA PRO A 178 10.28 1.50 0.28
C PRO A 178 10.00 2.94 -0.17
N VAL A 179 8.89 3.18 -0.86
CA VAL A 179 8.47 4.52 -1.29
C VAL A 179 8.20 5.41 -0.08
N ASN A 180 7.37 4.95 0.85
CA ASN A 180 7.00 5.74 2.02
C ASN A 180 8.19 6.02 2.94
N THR A 181 9.05 5.02 3.17
CA THR A 181 10.26 5.18 3.99
C THR A 181 11.23 6.21 3.40
N ARG A 182 11.41 6.25 2.08
CA ARG A 182 12.27 7.26 1.43
C ARG A 182 11.72 8.68 1.61
N ILE A 183 10.40 8.85 1.51
CA ILE A 183 9.74 10.14 1.74
C ILE A 183 9.87 10.56 3.20
N LEU A 184 9.54 9.67 4.14
CA LEU A 184 9.66 9.90 5.59
C LEU A 184 11.09 10.31 5.98
N ASN A 185 12.10 9.58 5.50
CA ASN A 185 13.50 9.86 5.76
C ASN A 185 13.94 11.22 5.20
N HIS A 186 13.48 11.58 4.00
CA HIS A 186 13.81 12.88 3.41
C HIS A 186 13.33 14.05 4.28
N PHE A 187 12.11 13.95 4.82
CA PHE A 187 11.53 14.99 5.67
C PHE A 187 11.87 14.84 7.16
N ARG A 188 12.58 13.77 7.54
CA ARG A 188 12.93 13.43 8.94
C ARG A 188 11.70 13.30 9.83
N VAL A 189 10.68 12.62 9.32
CA VAL A 189 9.44 12.29 10.02
C VAL A 189 9.44 10.79 10.34
N GLU A 190 9.10 10.43 11.57
CA GLU A 190 8.93 9.05 12.00
C GLU A 190 7.53 8.56 11.65
N GLY A 191 7.43 7.58 10.75
CA GLY A 191 6.17 6.94 10.37
C GLY A 191 5.81 5.82 11.35
N ILE A 192 4.54 5.76 11.73
CA ILE A 192 3.98 4.72 12.61
C ILE A 192 2.76 4.13 11.93
N SER A 193 2.80 2.84 11.60
CA SER A 193 1.68 2.13 10.98
C SER A 193 1.27 0.95 11.89
N PRO A 194 0.33 1.14 12.83
CA PRO A 194 0.00 0.13 13.83
C PRO A 194 -0.48 -1.22 13.24
N LEU A 195 -1.09 -1.18 12.06
CA LEU A 195 -1.54 -2.37 11.35
C LEU A 195 -0.37 -3.22 10.81
N LEU A 196 0.81 -2.64 10.65
CA LEU A 196 2.02 -3.33 10.20
C LEU A 196 2.87 -3.85 11.37
N SER A 197 2.29 -4.00 12.56
CA SER A 197 2.98 -4.67 13.67
C SER A 197 3.03 -6.18 13.46
N ASP A 198 4.11 -6.82 13.92
CA ASP A 198 4.30 -8.28 13.82
C ASP A 198 3.09 -9.09 14.32
N LEU A 199 2.46 -8.60 15.40
CA LEU A 199 1.27 -9.22 15.98
C LEU A 199 0.08 -9.18 15.00
N ILE A 200 -0.18 -8.03 14.39
CA ILE A 200 -1.31 -7.83 13.48
C ILE A 200 -1.06 -8.57 12.16
N ILE A 201 0.16 -8.50 11.61
CA ILE A 201 0.54 -9.25 10.40
C ILE A 201 0.38 -10.75 10.63
N SER A 202 0.88 -11.29 11.75
CA SER A 202 0.75 -12.71 12.09
C SER A 202 -0.72 -13.13 12.19
N PHE A 203 -1.54 -12.29 12.82
CA PHE A 203 -2.97 -12.55 12.97
C PHE A 203 -3.70 -12.54 11.62
N ALA A 204 -3.47 -11.49 10.82
CA ALA A 204 -4.17 -11.27 9.56
C ALA A 204 -3.83 -12.32 8.50
N THR A 205 -2.56 -12.68 8.38
CA THR A 205 -2.09 -13.63 7.37
C THR A 205 -2.24 -15.10 7.79
N ARG A 206 -2.54 -15.37 9.07
CA ARG A 206 -2.55 -16.71 9.68
C ARG A 206 -1.24 -17.49 9.47
N ILE A 207 -0.15 -16.79 9.17
CA ILE A 207 1.17 -17.39 8.96
C ILE A 207 1.81 -17.61 10.33
N HIS A 208 1.90 -18.87 10.76
CA HIS A 208 2.80 -19.24 11.85
C HIS A 208 4.26 -19.21 11.34
N ASN A 209 5.17 -18.56 12.10
CA ASN A 209 6.60 -18.38 11.79
C ASN A 209 6.95 -17.45 10.60
N ILE A 210 6.59 -16.18 10.75
CA ILE A 210 7.05 -15.04 9.92
C ILE A 210 8.57 -15.02 9.65
N LYS A 211 9.40 -15.46 10.60
CA LYS A 211 10.87 -15.34 10.53
C LYS A 211 11.54 -16.03 9.34
N ASN A 212 10.91 -17.02 8.72
CA ASN A 212 11.52 -17.78 7.61
C ASN A 212 11.07 -17.31 6.22
N MET A 213 9.97 -16.56 6.11
CA MET A 213 9.48 -16.01 4.84
C MET A 213 9.70 -14.49 4.72
N ILE A 214 9.79 -13.77 5.85
CA ILE A 214 10.00 -12.33 5.88
C ILE A 214 11.48 -12.08 6.21
N LYS A 215 12.31 -12.03 5.18
CA LYS A 215 13.54 -11.23 5.27
C LYS A 215 13.13 -9.79 5.04
N ILE A 216 13.12 -8.97 6.09
CA ILE A 216 13.52 -7.53 6.11
C ILE A 216 12.90 -6.88 7.35
N LYS A 217 13.75 -6.18 8.11
CA LYS A 217 13.36 -5.22 9.15
C LYS A 217 12.78 -3.98 8.48
N ILE A 218 11.60 -3.55 8.93
CA ILE A 218 11.11 -2.17 8.76
C ILE A 218 12.07 -1.23 9.52
#